data_AF-D3B7H1-F1
#
_entry.id   AF-D3B7H1-F1
#
_cell.length_a   1.000
_cell.length_b   1.000
_cell.length_c   1.000
_cell.angle_alpha   90.00
_cell.angle_beta   90.00
_cell.angle_gamma   90.00
#
_symmetry.space_group_name_H-M   'P 1'
#
loop_
_entity.id
_entity.type
_entity.pdbx_description
1 polymer ?
#
loop_
_entity_poly.entity_id
_entity_poly.type
_entity_poly.pdbx_seq_one_letter_code
_entity_poly.pdbx_strand_id
1 'polypeptide(L)'
;MSTISIPVTATFAGILGVVYTALNLNVVKVRFGSRVLIGDGSLELLREVAHKKEGTTVDFKKFNKLMSAVRAHANFIEYVPIQLILAALLELQGVDKLKLKVLLSVFTLSRLLHTTGITKSNFLGAGRPIGTFTTFGTILISAIANIYVSYPAFRK
;
A
#
# COMPACT_ATOMS: atom_id res chain seq x y z
N MET A 1 28.59 4.98 23.32
CA MET A 1 27.51 4.18 22.72
C MET A 1 27.29 4.69 21.30
N SER A 2 27.62 3.90 20.27
CA SER A 2 27.24 4.25 18.90
C SER A 2 25.71 4.18 18.80
N THR A 3 25.07 5.31 18.53
CA THR A 3 23.62 5.35 18.34
C THR A 3 23.28 4.54 17.10
N ILE A 4 22.56 3.44 17.29
CA ILE A 4 21.95 2.70 16.18
C ILE A 4 20.98 3.66 15.49
N SER A 5 21.31 4.09 14.28
CA SER A 5 20.55 5.07 13.51
C SER A 5 20.16 4.46 12.17
N ILE A 6 18.86 4.49 11.88
CA ILE A 6 18.27 4.01 10.60
C ILE A 6 17.64 5.19 9.82
N PRO A 7 18.41 6.25 9.51
CA PRO A 7 17.87 7.49 8.97
C PRO A 7 17.22 7.32 7.59
N VAL A 8 17.69 6.38 6.77
CA VAL A 8 17.12 6.14 5.44
C VAL A 8 15.73 5.55 5.60
N THR A 9 15.59 4.45 6.34
CA THR A 9 14.31 3.80 6.57
C THR A 9 13.33 4.74 7.28
N ALA A 10 13.80 5.51 8.28
CA ALA A 10 12.97 6.50 8.97
C ALA A 10 12.40 7.56 8.01
N THR A 11 13.20 8.05 7.06
CA THR A 11 12.75 9.03 6.07
C THR A 11 11.62 8.49 5.20
N PHE A 12 11.80 7.28 4.64
CA PHE A 12 10.77 6.66 3.80
C PHE A 12 9.55 6.21 4.60
N ALA A 13 9.73 5.76 5.84
CA ALA A 13 8.62 5.46 6.75
C ALA A 13 7.78 6.71 7.03
N GLY A 14 8.39 7.88 7.22
CA GLY A 14 7.68 9.15 7.37
C GLY A 14 6.85 9.50 6.13
N ILE A 15 7.46 9.44 4.94
CA ILE A 15 6.76 9.71 3.67
C ILE A 15 5.57 8.76 3.49
N LEU A 16 5.80 7.45 3.65
CA LEU A 16 4.76 6.44 3.50
C LEU A 16 3.69 6.54 4.60
N GLY A 17 4.04 7.01 5.80
CA GLY A 17 3.09 7.29 6.88
C GLY A 17 2.13 8.43 6.56
N VAL A 18 2.59 9.47 5.86
CA VAL A 18 1.71 10.54 5.34
C VAL A 18 0.73 9.96 4.31
N VAL A 19 1.22 9.13 3.38
CA VAL A 19 0.37 8.47 2.37
C VAL A 19 -0.66 7.54 3.03
N TYR A 20 -0.23 6.74 4.01
CA TYR A 20 -1.11 5.89 4.80
C TYR A 20 -2.25 6.70 5.44
N THR A 21 -1.91 7.81 6.09
CA THR A 21 -2.88 8.68 6.76
C THR A 21 -3.87 9.25 5.76
N ALA A 22 -3.40 9.72 4.59
CA ALA A 22 -4.27 10.23 3.54
C ALA A 22 -5.24 9.17 3.01
N LEU A 23 -4.77 7.93 2.79
CA LEU A 23 -5.62 6.82 2.35
C LEU A 23 -6.68 6.46 3.41
N ASN A 24 -6.29 6.42 4.68
CA ASN A 24 -7.19 6.14 5.80
C ASN A 24 -8.28 7.22 5.91
N LEU A 25 -7.90 8.51 5.88
CA LEU A 25 -8.83 9.63 5.88
C LEU A 25 -9.80 9.58 4.68
N ASN A 26 -9.32 9.18 3.50
CA ASN A 26 -10.19 9.01 2.34
C ASN A 26 -11.22 7.89 2.55
N VAL A 27 -10.82 6.75 3.13
CA VAL A 27 -11.76 5.68 3.51
C VAL A 27 -12.80 6.19 4.49
N VAL A 28 -12.38 6.88 5.55
CA VAL A 28 -13.28 7.45 6.56
C VAL A 28 -14.28 8.43 5.92
N LYS A 29 -13.81 9.36 5.10
CA LYS A 29 -14.67 10.32 4.38
C LYS A 29 -15.70 9.61 3.51
N VAL A 30 -15.29 8.59 2.76
CA VAL A 30 -16.21 7.85 1.88
C VAL A 30 -17.18 6.98 2.67
N ARG A 31 -16.79 6.43 3.83
CA ARG A 31 -17.69 5.69 4.75
C ARG A 31 -18.83 6.55 5.28
N PHE A 32 -18.52 7.78 5.69
CA PHE A 32 -19.55 8.71 6.15
C PHE A 32 -20.52 9.06 5.01
N GLY A 33 -20.01 9.31 3.81
CA GLY A 33 -20.85 9.53 2.62
C GLY A 33 -21.64 8.30 2.20
N SER A 34 -21.12 7.09 2.46
CA SER A 34 -21.78 5.84 2.09
C SER A 34 -22.76 5.31 3.15
N ARG A 35 -22.73 5.84 4.38
CA ARG A 35 -23.43 5.29 5.55
C ARG A 35 -23.13 3.81 5.83
N VAL A 36 -21.96 3.34 5.39
CA VAL A 36 -21.48 1.97 5.64
C VAL A 36 -20.31 2.04 6.61
N LEU A 37 -20.59 1.72 7.87
CA LEU A 37 -19.58 1.75 8.94
C LEU A 37 -18.60 0.58 8.84
N ILE A 38 -19.08 -0.63 8.52
CA ILE A 38 -18.30 -1.87 8.50
C ILE A 38 -18.36 -2.50 7.11
N GLY A 39 -17.23 -3.05 6.66
CA GLY A 39 -17.12 -3.73 5.36
C GLY A 39 -16.75 -2.79 4.21
N ASP A 40 -16.92 -3.28 2.98
CA ASP A 40 -16.63 -2.57 1.72
C ASP A 40 -17.88 -1.97 1.06
N GLY A 41 -19.06 -2.22 1.65
CA GLY A 41 -20.35 -1.80 1.12
C GLY A 41 -21.03 -2.81 0.20
N SER A 42 -20.38 -3.93 -0.12
CA SER A 42 -20.93 -4.95 -1.04
C SER A 42 -22.19 -5.62 -0.47
N LEU A 43 -22.19 -5.99 0.81
CA LEU A 43 -23.36 -6.58 1.47
C LEU A 43 -24.53 -5.59 1.56
N GLU A 44 -24.23 -4.32 1.84
CA GLU A 44 -25.26 -3.29 1.96
C GLU A 44 -25.88 -2.97 0.59
N LEU A 45 -25.07 -2.95 -0.47
CA LEU A 45 -25.56 -2.87 -1.84
C LEU A 45 -26.52 -4.01 -2.18
N LEU A 46 -26.19 -5.26 -1.81
CA LEU A 46 -27.07 -6.41 -2.05
C LEU A 46 -28.39 -6.29 -1.29
N ARG A 47 -28.36 -5.82 -0.04
CA ARG A 47 -29.58 -5.54 0.75
C ARG A 47 -30.43 -4.44 0.11
N GLU A 48 -29.79 -3.36 -0.32
CA GLU A 48 -30.47 -2.24 -0.99
C GLU A 48 -31.10 -2.67 -2.31
N VAL A 49 -30.47 -3.58 -3.06
CA VAL A 49 -31.03 -4.16 -4.29
C VAL A 49 -32.17 -5.14 -3.99
N ALA A 50 -32.04 -5.98 -2.96
CA ALA A 50 -33.03 -7.00 -2.62
C ALA A 50 -34.33 -6.42 -2.03
N HIS A 51 -34.27 -5.34 -1.26
CA HIS A 51 -35.43 -4.72 -0.61
C HIS A 51 -36.07 -3.58 -1.42
N LYS A 52 -35.63 -3.39 -2.67
CA LYS A 52 -36.00 -2.23 -3.47
C LYS A 52 -37.38 -2.37 -4.11
N LYS A 53 -38.17 -1.29 -4.10
CA LYS A 53 -39.40 -1.19 -4.88
C LYS A 53 -39.08 -0.98 -6.37
N GLU A 54 -39.85 -1.66 -7.22
CA GLU A 54 -39.77 -1.55 -8.68
C GLU A 54 -39.89 -0.08 -9.13
N GLY A 55 -39.02 0.35 -10.06
CA GLY A 55 -38.95 1.74 -10.53
C GLY A 55 -38.04 2.70 -9.75
N THR A 56 -37.47 2.29 -8.61
CA THR A 56 -36.50 3.12 -7.86
C THR A 56 -35.07 2.94 -8.43
N THR A 57 -34.13 3.88 -8.26
CA THR A 57 -32.70 3.75 -8.67
C THR A 57 -31.77 3.43 -7.47
N VAL A 58 -30.71 2.64 -7.67
CA VAL A 58 -29.70 2.33 -6.62
C VAL A 58 -28.44 3.09 -6.97
N ASP A 59 -27.83 3.75 -5.98
CA ASP A 59 -26.56 4.44 -6.18
C ASP A 59 -25.37 3.46 -6.11
N PHE A 60 -25.14 2.72 -7.19
CA PHE A 60 -23.97 1.84 -7.34
C PHE A 60 -22.64 2.60 -7.23
N LYS A 61 -22.62 3.89 -7.60
CA LYS A 61 -21.39 4.70 -7.63
C LYS A 61 -20.88 4.95 -6.21
N LYS A 62 -21.76 5.18 -5.25
CA LYS A 62 -21.47 5.32 -3.83
C LYS A 62 -20.76 4.08 -3.26
N PHE A 63 -21.30 2.90 -3.49
CA PHE A 63 -20.71 1.64 -3.02
C PHE A 63 -19.39 1.31 -3.72
N ASN A 64 -19.31 1.51 -5.05
CA ASN A 64 -18.07 1.34 -5.80
C ASN A 64 -16.94 2.25 -5.32
N LYS A 65 -17.24 3.51 -4.96
CA LYS A 65 -16.25 4.42 -4.37
C LYS A 65 -15.73 3.91 -3.03
N LEU A 66 -16.60 3.40 -2.17
CA LEU A 66 -16.19 2.85 -0.88
C LEU A 66 -15.30 1.62 -1.05
N MET A 67 -15.73 0.67 -1.89
CA MET A 67 -14.98 -0.54 -2.19
C MET A 67 -13.58 -0.20 -2.74
N SER A 68 -13.49 0.73 -3.69
CA SER A 68 -12.21 1.19 -4.24
C SER A 68 -11.30 1.84 -3.19
N ALA A 69 -11.85 2.69 -2.31
CA ALA A 69 -11.08 3.33 -1.25
C ALA A 69 -10.54 2.29 -0.24
N VAL A 70 -11.38 1.35 0.18
CA VAL A 70 -10.98 0.25 1.09
C VAL A 70 -9.90 -0.61 0.46
N ARG A 71 -10.02 -0.95 -0.84
CA ARG A 71 -9.01 -1.74 -1.55
C ARG A 71 -7.68 -1.00 -1.72
N ALA A 72 -7.72 0.31 -1.97
CA ALA A 72 -6.50 1.11 -2.05
C ALA A 72 -5.74 1.14 -0.70
N HIS A 73 -6.47 1.32 0.41
CA HIS A 73 -5.90 1.29 1.76
C HIS A 73 -5.38 -0.11 2.15
N ALA A 74 -6.16 -1.16 1.89
CA ALA A 74 -5.75 -2.55 2.17
C ALA A 74 -4.47 -2.92 1.41
N ASN A 75 -4.42 -2.62 0.11
CA ASN A 75 -3.22 -2.86 -0.68
C ASN A 75 -2.00 -2.11 -0.12
N PHE A 76 -2.18 -0.91 0.45
CA PHE A 76 -1.06 -0.20 1.08
C PHE A 76 -0.54 -0.91 2.33
N ILE A 77 -1.44 -1.31 3.24
CA ILE A 77 -1.05 -1.92 4.52
C ILE A 77 -0.55 -3.36 4.37
N GLU A 78 -0.85 -4.05 3.27
CA GLU A 78 -0.35 -5.39 2.96
C GLU A 78 1.16 -5.40 2.66
N TYR A 79 1.69 -4.38 1.98
CA TYR A 79 3.07 -4.41 1.46
C TYR A 79 4.02 -3.43 2.15
N VAL A 80 3.53 -2.26 2.56
CA VAL A 80 4.39 -1.20 3.10
C VAL A 80 5.04 -1.57 4.43
N PRO A 81 4.31 -2.13 5.42
CA PRO A 81 4.92 -2.50 6.70
C PRO A 81 6.04 -3.53 6.55
N ILE A 82 5.82 -4.59 5.76
CA ILE A 82 6.85 -5.63 5.57
C ILE A 82 8.08 -5.07 4.84
N GLN A 83 7.90 -4.22 3.83
CA GLN A 83 9.01 -3.58 3.13
C GLN A 83 9.84 -2.69 4.07
N LEU A 84 9.19 -1.90 4.93
CA LEU A 84 9.87 -1.05 5.91
C LEU A 84 10.63 -1.86 6.96
N ILE A 85 10.06 -2.98 7.41
CA ILE A 85 10.75 -3.91 8.33
C ILE A 85 12.01 -4.48 7.65
N LEU A 86 11.89 -5.00 6.42
CA LEU A 86 13.03 -5.55 5.69
C LEU A 86 14.12 -4.50 5.42
N ALA A 87 13.74 -3.26 5.12
CA ALA A 87 14.68 -2.16 4.91
C ALA A 87 15.38 -1.76 6.21
N ALA A 88 14.64 -1.69 7.33
CA ALA A 88 15.23 -1.42 8.65
C ALA A 88 16.29 -2.47 9.00
N LEU A 89 15.98 -3.76 8.78
CA LEU A 89 16.92 -4.86 9.04
C LEU A 89 18.18 -4.77 8.17
N LEU A 90 18.06 -4.40 6.89
CA LEU A 90 19.22 -4.18 6.02
C LEU A 90 20.08 -2.99 6.48
N GLU A 91 19.44 -1.90 6.89
CA GLU A 91 20.14 -0.71 7.38
C GLU A 91 20.87 -0.99 8.68
N LEU A 92 20.25 -1.75 9.60
CA LEU A 92 20.87 -2.23 10.83
C LEU A 92 22.06 -3.17 10.59
N GLN A 93 22.03 -3.95 9.52
CA GLN A 93 23.13 -4.80 9.09
C GLN A 93 24.28 -4.05 8.41
N GLY A 94 24.14 -2.73 8.21
CA GLY A 94 25.17 -1.87 7.63
C GLY A 94 25.21 -1.89 6.10
N VAL A 95 24.11 -2.26 5.43
CA VAL A 95 24.00 -2.15 3.98
C VAL A 95 24.18 -0.71 3.53
N ASP A 96 24.85 -0.53 2.40
CA ASP A 96 25.10 0.78 1.81
C ASP A 96 23.83 1.64 1.69
N LYS A 97 23.91 2.89 2.17
CA LYS A 97 22.78 3.81 2.25
C LYS A 97 22.26 4.21 0.88
N LEU A 98 23.11 4.27 -0.16
CA LEU A 98 22.67 4.59 -1.51
C LEU A 98 21.81 3.46 -2.08
N LYS A 99 22.23 2.19 -1.91
CA LYS A 99 21.42 1.02 -2.30
C LYS A 99 20.05 1.03 -1.65
N LEU A 100 19.99 1.28 -0.34
CA LEU A 100 18.72 1.38 0.40
C LEU A 100 17.84 2.54 -0.09
N LYS A 101 18.41 3.72 -0.32
CA LYS A 101 17.67 4.87 -0.86
C LYS A 101 17.08 4.55 -2.23
N VAL A 102 17.84 3.95 -3.14
CA VAL A 102 17.35 3.58 -4.47
C VAL A 102 16.21 2.56 -4.35
N LEU A 103 16.41 1.50 -3.56
CA LEU A 103 15.42 0.44 -3.35
C LEU A 103 14.09 0.99 -2.81
N LEU A 104 14.16 1.80 -1.75
CA LEU A 104 12.98 2.42 -1.13
C LEU A 104 12.36 3.52 -2.00
N SER A 105 13.13 4.23 -2.82
CA SER A 105 12.59 5.19 -3.79
C SER A 105 11.77 4.48 -4.86
N VAL A 106 12.32 3.39 -5.44
CA VAL A 106 11.61 2.58 -6.45
C VAL A 106 10.33 2.00 -5.87
N PHE A 107 10.39 1.44 -4.66
CA PHE A 107 9.20 0.95 -3.96
C PHE A 107 8.17 2.07 -3.74
N THR A 108 8.59 3.20 -3.18
CA THR A 108 7.69 4.32 -2.85
C THR A 108 7.04 4.90 -4.10
N LEU A 109 7.81 5.14 -5.17
CA LEU A 109 7.28 5.61 -6.45
C LEU A 109 6.28 4.62 -7.04
N SER A 110 6.55 3.32 -6.96
CA SER A 110 5.58 2.29 -7.38
C SER A 110 4.27 2.42 -6.61
N ARG A 111 4.31 2.62 -5.29
CA ARG A 111 3.10 2.81 -4.46
C ARG A 111 2.32 4.06 -4.86
N LEU A 112 3.02 5.18 -5.09
CA LEU A 112 2.39 6.44 -5.48
C LEU A 112 1.76 6.35 -6.88
N LEU A 113 2.48 5.83 -7.86
CA LEU A 113 1.99 5.65 -9.24
C LEU A 113 0.85 4.64 -9.34
N HIS A 114 0.80 3.65 -8.43
CA HIS A 114 -0.31 2.69 -8.40
C HIS A 114 -1.62 3.32 -7.90
N THR A 115 -1.55 4.18 -6.87
CA THR A 115 -2.75 4.82 -6.31
C THR A 115 -3.45 5.74 -7.31
N THR A 116 -2.71 6.37 -8.24
CA THR A 116 -3.28 7.21 -9.31
C THR A 116 -3.86 6.40 -10.47
N GLY A 117 -3.43 5.14 -10.65
CA GLY A 117 -4.01 4.21 -11.62
C GLY A 117 -5.39 3.68 -11.24
N ILE A 118 -5.75 3.71 -9.94
CA ILE A 118 -7.06 3.26 -9.43
C ILE A 118 -8.14 4.33 -9.60
N THR A 119 -7.77 5.61 -9.77
CA THR A 119 -8.70 6.73 -9.93
C THR A 119 -9.24 6.92 -11.35
N LYS A 120 -8.74 6.20 -12.36
CA LYS A 120 -9.28 6.20 -13.74
C LYS A 120 -10.22 5.01 -13.98
N SER A 121 -11.51 5.31 -13.87
CA SER A 121 -12.78 4.68 -14.31
C SER A 121 -12.93 3.20 -14.70
N ASN A 122 -11.91 2.37 -14.95
CA ASN A 122 -12.14 1.06 -15.60
C ASN A 122 -11.64 -0.16 -14.83
N PHE A 123 -11.09 -0.04 -13.61
CA PHE A 123 -10.46 -1.17 -12.88
C PHE A 123 -9.40 -1.97 -13.69
N LEU A 124 -9.02 -1.51 -14.89
CA LEU A 124 -8.20 -2.18 -15.90
C LEU A 124 -7.04 -1.29 -16.40
N GLY A 125 -6.54 -0.38 -15.55
CA GLY A 125 -5.41 0.46 -15.92
C GLY A 125 -4.10 -0.35 -16.03
N ALA A 126 -3.40 -0.24 -17.17
CA ALA A 126 -2.11 -0.89 -17.45
C ALA A 126 -0.97 -0.56 -16.44
N GLY A 127 -1.17 0.41 -15.54
CA GLY A 127 -0.28 0.68 -14.40
C GLY A 127 -0.40 -0.31 -13.23
N ARG A 128 -1.42 -1.19 -13.22
CA ARG A 128 -1.59 -2.23 -12.19
C ARG A 128 -0.50 -3.30 -12.23
N PRO A 129 -0.21 -3.97 -13.37
CA PRO A 129 0.82 -5.01 -13.40
C PRO A 129 2.20 -4.47 -13.04
N ILE A 130 2.61 -3.33 -13.61
CA ILE A 130 3.94 -2.75 -13.38
C ILE A 130 4.14 -2.45 -11.88
N GLY A 131 3.21 -1.73 -11.26
CA GLY A 131 3.31 -1.40 -9.83
C GLY A 131 3.31 -2.64 -8.93
N THR A 132 2.52 -3.66 -9.27
CA THR A 132 2.49 -4.93 -8.56
C THR A 132 3.82 -5.67 -8.68
N PHE A 133 4.33 -5.89 -9.89
CA PHE A 133 5.62 -6.58 -10.10
C PHE A 133 6.79 -5.84 -9.44
N THR A 134 6.80 -4.50 -9.49
CA THR A 134 7.82 -3.72 -8.79
C THR A 134 7.71 -3.86 -7.27
N THR A 135 6.50 -3.89 -6.71
CA THR A 135 6.28 -4.08 -5.26
C THR A 135 6.79 -5.45 -4.82
N PHE A 136 6.37 -6.52 -5.50
CA PHE A 136 6.84 -7.87 -5.19
C PHE A 136 8.35 -8.03 -5.41
N GLY A 137 8.88 -7.46 -6.49
CA GLY A 137 10.30 -7.51 -6.81
C GLY A 137 11.16 -6.83 -5.75
N THR A 138 10.78 -5.64 -5.29
CA THR A 138 11.52 -4.92 -4.25
C THR A 138 11.45 -5.61 -2.89
N ILE A 139 10.31 -6.19 -2.52
CA ILE A 139 10.18 -7.02 -1.31
C ILE A 139 11.07 -8.26 -1.41
N LEU A 140 11.02 -8.97 -2.53
CA LEU A 140 11.83 -10.17 -2.75
C LEU A 140 13.33 -9.86 -2.73
N ILE A 141 13.76 -8.79 -3.40
CA ILE A 141 15.16 -8.31 -3.35
C ILE A 141 15.56 -7.99 -1.91
N SER A 142 14.71 -7.30 -1.15
CA SER A 142 14.98 -6.97 0.25
C SER A 142 15.10 -8.23 1.12
N ALA A 143 14.23 -9.22 0.91
CA ALA A 143 14.26 -10.49 1.63
C ALA A 143 15.53 -11.30 1.31
N ILE A 144 15.87 -11.46 0.03
CA ILE A 144 17.09 -12.16 -0.40
C ILE A 144 18.34 -11.44 0.12
N ALA A 145 18.38 -10.11 0.03
CA ALA A 145 19.50 -9.32 0.55
C ALA A 145 19.67 -9.51 2.06
N ASN A 146 18.56 -9.58 2.82
CA ASN A 146 18.62 -9.83 4.27
C ASN A 146 19.25 -11.20 4.56
N ILE A 147 18.84 -12.24 3.83
CA ILE A 147 19.41 -13.60 3.99
C ILE A 147 20.90 -13.60 3.63
N TYR A 148 21.26 -12.97 2.51
CA TYR A 148 22.63 -12.93 2.02
C TYR A 148 23.58 -12.21 2.99
N VAL A 149 23.19 -11.03 3.48
CA VAL A 149 24.01 -10.22 4.39
C VAL A 149 24.09 -10.82 5.79
N SER A 150 23.03 -11.51 6.24
CA SER A 150 23.00 -12.16 7.55
C SER A 150 23.89 -13.40 7.63
N TYR A 151 24.18 -14.08 6.51
CA TYR A 151 24.89 -15.35 6.55
C TYR A 151 26.42 -15.13 6.59
N PRO A 152 27.14 -15.61 7.62
CA PRO A 152 28.57 -15.34 7.81
C PRO A 152 29.47 -15.75 6.65
N ALA A 153 29.09 -16.80 5.89
CA ALA A 153 29.89 -17.31 4.78
C ALA A 153 30.03 -16.33 3.60
N PHE A 154 29.18 -15.29 3.52
CA PHE A 154 29.24 -14.27 2.46
C PHE A 154 29.89 -12.95 2.90
N ARG A 155 30.24 -12.81 4.18
CA ARG A 155 31.10 -11.72 4.68
C ARG A 155 32.57 -12.08 4.39
N LYS A 156 33.05 -11.70 3.20
CA LYS A 156 34.49 -11.61 2.92
C LYS A 156 35.00 -10.21 3.22
#